data_AF-A0A9C7UYP4-F1
#
_entry.id   AF-A0A9C7UYP4-F1
#
_cell.length_a   1.000
_cell.length_b   1.000
_cell.length_c   1.000
_cell.angle_alpha   90.00
_cell.angle_beta   90.00
_cell.angle_gamma   90.00
#
_symmetry.space_group_name_H-M   'P 1'
#
loop_
_entity.id
_entity.type
_entity.pdbx_description
1 polymer ?
#
loop_
_entity_poly.entity_id
_entity_poly.type
_entity_poly.pdbx_seq_one_letter_code
_entity_poly.pdbx_strand_id
1 'polypeptide(L)' 'MEYLLEATGENTKSKALDRAVEFYLQMRGDTAVVPNGAFVGLMEKAERQGSVTPEEIAEVLDTDELPVNVRFSWSVGE' A
#
# COMPACT_ATOMS: atom_id res chain seq x y z
N MET A 1 -7.05 18.51 -6.28
CA MET A 1 -6.04 18.34 -7.36
C MET A 1 -4.65 18.71 -6.89
N GLU A 2 -4.45 19.84 -6.20
CA GLU A 2 -3.13 20.17 -5.62
C GLU A 2 -2.66 19.15 -4.57
N TYR A 3 -3.55 18.73 -3.66
CA TYR A 3 -3.25 17.63 -2.72
C TYR A 3 -2.90 16.30 -3.40
N LEU A 4 -3.39 16.07 -4.62
CA LEU A 4 -3.06 14.85 -5.35
C LEU A 4 -1.64 14.95 -5.94
N LEU A 5 -1.28 16.12 -6.49
CA LEU A 5 0.07 16.39 -6.98
C LEU A 5 1.10 16.26 -5.84
N GLU A 6 0.78 16.79 -4.66
CA GLU A 6 1.60 16.66 -3.46
C GLU A 6 1.72 15.20 -3.01
N ALA A 7 0.61 14.48 -2.89
CA ALA A 7 0.60 13.09 -2.46
C ALA A 7 1.30 12.13 -3.43
N THR A 8 1.24 12.39 -4.73
CA THR A 8 1.90 11.54 -5.74
C THR A 8 3.32 12.01 -6.10
N GLY A 9 3.73 13.22 -5.69
CA GLY A 9 4.98 13.87 -6.10
C GLY A 9 5.03 14.25 -7.58
N GLU A 10 3.87 14.34 -8.25
CA GLU A 10 3.79 14.58 -9.70
C GLU A 10 3.60 16.07 -9.99
N ASN A 11 4.19 16.53 -11.09
CA ASN A 11 4.13 17.94 -11.49
C ASN A 11 2.91 18.26 -12.36
N THR A 12 2.23 17.25 -12.90
CA THR A 12 1.09 17.44 -13.79
C THR A 12 -0.12 16.65 -13.34
N LYS A 13 -1.31 17.25 -13.51
CA LYS A 13 -2.59 16.68 -13.06
C LYS A 13 -2.91 15.34 -13.71
N SER A 14 -2.54 15.17 -14.98
CA SER A 14 -2.72 13.90 -15.71
C SER A 14 -1.88 12.79 -15.09
N LYS A 15 -0.59 13.03 -14.84
CA LYS A 15 0.30 12.01 -14.26
C LYS A 15 -0.09 11.65 -12.83
N ALA A 16 -0.52 12.63 -12.05
CA ALA A 16 -1.02 12.38 -10.70
C ALA A 16 -2.26 11.46 -10.71
N LEU A 17 -3.16 11.64 -11.68
CA LEU A 17 -4.32 10.77 -11.87
C LEU A 17 -3.90 9.37 -12.32
N ASP A 18 -3.02 9.26 -13.31
CA ASP A 18 -2.52 7.97 -13.80
C ASP A 18 -1.86 7.17 -12.67
N ARG A 19 -1.03 7.84 -11.85
CA ARG A 19 -0.36 7.26 -10.68
C ARG A 19 -1.36 6.78 -9.62
N ALA A 20 -2.38 7.57 -9.34
CA ALA A 20 -3.42 7.21 -8.37
C ALA A 20 -4.27 6.03 -8.84
N VAL A 21 -4.57 5.98 -10.15
CA VAL A 21 -5.29 4.86 -10.77
C VAL A 21 -4.45 3.59 -10.73
N GLU A 22 -3.16 3.67 -11.09
CA GLU A 22 -2.23 2.55 -11.00
C GLU A 22 -2.15 2.01 -9.57
N PHE A 23 -2.00 2.89 -8.58
CA PHE A 23 -1.95 2.53 -7.17
C PHE A 23 -3.25 1.88 -6.69
N TYR A 24 -4.41 2.41 -7.09
CA TYR A 24 -5.70 1.81 -6.78
C TYR A 24 -5.85 0.42 -7.41
N LEU A 25 -5.44 0.24 -8.66
CA LEU A 25 -5.48 -1.07 -9.33
C LEU A 25 -4.55 -2.09 -8.65
N GLN A 26 -3.39 -1.65 -8.18
CA GLN A 26 -2.45 -2.47 -7.43
C GLN A 26 -2.99 -2.85 -6.05
N MET A 27 -3.61 -1.92 -5.34
CA MET A 27 -4.21 -2.17 -4.02
C MET A 27 -5.45 -3.05 -4.10
N ARG A 28 -6.38 -2.70 -5.00
CA ARG A 28 -7.61 -3.47 -5.21
C ARG A 28 -7.29 -4.89 -5.66
N GLY A 29 -6.21 -5.07 -6.43
CA GLY A 29 -5.86 -6.32 -7.11
C GLY A 29 -7.03 -6.91 -7.91
N ASP A 30 -7.04 -8.23 -8.09
CA ASP A 30 -7.96 -8.93 -9.02
C ASP A 30 -7.97 -8.29 -10.42
N THR A 31 -6.77 -7.90 -10.86
CA THR A 31 -6.52 -7.38 -12.21
C THR A 31 -5.51 -8.25 -12.92
N ALA A 32 -5.48 -8.19 -14.25
CA ALA A 32 -4.54 -8.95 -15.08
C ALA A 32 -3.05 -8.70 -14.72
N VAL A 33 -2.74 -7.62 -14.01
CA VAL A 33 -1.38 -7.22 -13.61
C VAL A 33 -1.10 -7.51 -12.14
N VAL A 34 -2.11 -7.44 -11.26
CA VAL A 34 -1.99 -7.74 -9.83
C VAL A 34 -3.11 -8.72 -9.44
N PRO A 35 -2.84 -10.04 -9.43
CA PRO A 35 -3.87 -11.06 -9.19
C PRO A 35 -4.38 -11.08 -7.74
N ASN A 36 -3.58 -10.67 -6.75
CA ASN A 36 -3.95 -10.73 -5.34
C ASN A 36 -4.38 -9.34 -4.83
N GLY A 37 -5.69 -9.16 -4.67
CA GLY A 37 -6.33 -7.94 -4.19
C GLY A 37 -6.67 -7.96 -2.70
N ALA A 38 -5.67 -7.96 -1.83
CA ALA A 38 -5.87 -8.12 -0.39
C ALA A 38 -6.27 -6.84 0.34
N PHE A 39 -6.07 -5.65 -0.25
CA PHE A 39 -6.21 -4.38 0.46
C PHE A 39 -7.63 -4.13 0.99
N VAL A 40 -8.66 -4.46 0.20
CA VAL A 40 -10.06 -4.29 0.63
C VAL A 40 -10.36 -5.18 1.83
N GLY A 41 -9.94 -6.46 1.79
CA GLY A 41 -10.11 -7.39 2.91
C GLY A 41 -9.35 -6.97 4.17
N LEU A 42 -8.15 -6.41 4.01
CA LEU A 42 -7.37 -5.87 5.12
C LEU A 42 -8.04 -4.66 5.76
N MET A 43 -8.58 -3.73 4.95
CA MET A 43 -9.28 -2.55 5.44
C MET A 43 -10.59 -2.91 6.13
N GLU A 44 -11.38 -3.84 5.56
CA GLU A 44 -12.61 -4.34 6.20
C GLU A 44 -12.32 -5.05 7.53
N LYS A 45 -11.25 -5.85 7.58
CA LYS A 45 -10.78 -6.47 8.83
C LYS A 45 -10.38 -5.38 9.83
N ALA A 46 -9.55 -4.41 9.42
CA ALA A 46 -9.12 -3.29 10.26
C ALA A 46 -10.30 -2.49 10.83
N GLU A 47 -11.32 -2.17 10.03
CA GLU A 47 -12.51 -1.45 10.49
C GLU A 47 -13.31 -2.24 11.54
N ARG A 48 -13.39 -3.56 11.40
CA ARG A 48 -14.15 -4.42 12.33
C ARG A 48 -13.47 -4.64 13.67
N GLN A 49 -12.15 -4.81 13.71
CA GLN A 49 -11.38 -5.11 14.93
C GLN A 49 -10.55 -3.93 15.45
N GLY A 50 -10.53 -2.81 14.72
CA GLY A 50 -9.78 -1.59 15.05
C GLY A 50 -8.30 -1.63 14.66
N SER A 51 -7.71 -2.82 14.50
CA SER A 51 -6.33 -3.01 14.05
C SER A 51 -6.14 -4.38 13.42
N VAL A 52 -5.11 -4.55 12.59
CA VAL A 52 -4.73 -5.83 11.96
C VAL A 52 -3.27 -6.10 12.27
N THR A 53 -2.99 -7.30 12.76
CA THR A 53 -1.64 -7.77 13.10
C THR A 53 -0.89 -8.26 11.85
N PRO A 54 0.46 -8.28 11.87
CA PRO A 54 1.26 -8.83 10.77
C PRO A 54 0.84 -10.23 10.32
N GLU A 55 0.49 -11.11 11.26
CA GLU A 55 0.05 -12.48 10.99
C GLU A 55 -1.28 -12.50 10.23
N GLU A 56 -2.21 -11.64 10.63
CA GLU A 56 -3.50 -11.48 9.94
C GLU A 56 -3.35 -10.84 8.56
N ILE A 57 -2.33 -9.99 8.37
CA ILE A 57 -2.01 -9.43 7.06
C ILE A 57 -1.47 -10.53 6.13
N ALA A 58 -0.60 -11.40 6.65
CA ALA A 58 -0.03 -12.54 5.92
C ALA A 58 -1.12 -13.55 5.50
N GLU A 59 -2.07 -13.83 6.40
CA GLU A 59 -3.24 -14.68 6.14
C GLU A 59 -4.09 -14.14 4.97
N VAL A 60 -4.40 -12.84 4.96
CA VAL A 60 -5.21 -12.22 3.89
C VAL A 60 -4.44 -12.13 2.57
N LEU A 61 -3.12 -12.04 2.62
CA LEU A 61 -2.24 -12.03 1.44
C LEU A 61 -1.91 -13.43 0.91
N ASP A 62 -2.34 -14.50 1.59
CA ASP A 62 -1.98 -15.90 1.30
C ASP A 62 -0.46 -16.08 1.12
N THR A 63 0.31 -15.53 2.07
CA THR A 63 1.78 -15.57 2.09
C THR A 63 2.29 -16.05 3.43
N ASP A 64 3.33 -16.88 3.43
CA ASP A 64 3.94 -17.40 4.66
C ASP A 64 4.66 -16.31 5.47
N GLU A 65 5.24 -15.31 4.80
CA GLU A 65 5.96 -14.19 5.42
C GLU A 65 5.66 -12.87 4.69
N LEU A 66 5.61 -11.77 5.44
CA LEU A 66 5.49 -10.42 4.86
C LEU A 66 6.86 -9.93 4.38
N PRO A 67 6.96 -9.38 3.15
CA PRO A 67 8.20 -8.79 2.67
C PRO A 67 8.43 -7.41 3.32
N VAL A 68 8.99 -7.40 4.53
CA VAL A 68 9.30 -6.16 5.27
C VAL A 68 10.70 -5.66 4.89
N ASN A 69 10.77 -4.48 4.25
CA ASN A 69 12.03 -3.79 4.02
C ASN A 69 12.26 -2.73 5.09
N VAL A 70 13.23 -2.95 5.97
CA VAL A 70 13.61 -2.02 7.03
C VAL A 70 14.94 -1.35 6.68
N ARG A 71 14.98 -0.01 6.77
CA ARG A 71 16.20 0.78 6.61
C ARG A 71 16.57 1.42 7.94
N PHE A 72 17.71 1.03 8.50
CA PHE A 72 18.27 1.66 9.70
C PHE A 72 19.30 2.73 9.30
N SER A 73 19.13 3.95 9.82
CA SER A 73 20.18 4.97 9.79
C SER A 73 20.63 5.29 11.20
N TRP A 74 21.93 5.23 11.44
CA TRP A 74 22.56 5.60 12.69
C TRP A 74 23.76 6.50 12.39
N SER A 75 23.96 7.52 13.21
CA SER A 75 25.11 8.42 13.16
C SER A 75 25.76 8.49 14.55
N VAL A 76 27.07 8.26 14.60
CA VAL A 76 27.90 8.43 15.82
C VAL A 76 28.64 9.77 15.71
N GLY A 77 28.53 10.61 16.74
CA GLY A 77 29.52 11.66 17.08
C GLY A 77 29.43 13.00 16.32
N GLU A 78 29.35 14.08 17.09
CA GLU A 78 30.11 15.31 16.82
C GLU A 78 31.42 15.27 17.61
#